data_AF-A0A7S2B2K7-F1
#
_entry.id   AF-A0A7S2B2K7-F1
#
_cell.length_a   1.000
_cell.length_b   1.000
_cell.length_c   1.000
_cell.angle_alpha   90.00
_cell.angle_beta   90.00
_cell.angle_gamma   90.00
#
_symmetry.space_group_name_H-M   'P 1'
#
loop_
_entity.id
_entity.type
_entity.pdbx_description
1 polymer ?
#
loop_
_entity_poly.entity_id
_entity_poly.type
_entity_poly.pdbx_seq_one_letter_code
_entity_poly.pdbx_strand_id
1 'polypeptide(L)'
;TAFVEGAQEDDLLEEQQERECEKQAKKEEPAELVGWGHWTGEGAPARRSKRAPQRELATQEAGRSAASRRGPLVEANNDPGEKASKYFVARLPNGMTSAQQYQAHMKMPLGADWTGLQTHLQRVKPKTFVKVGNIVPPLQFVKHLPPEQRDTALKTWSAARQPKRLKARI
;
A
#
# COMPACT_ATOMS: atom_id res chain seq x y z
N THR A 1 1.80 -21.31 -22.17
CA THR A 1 2.35 -20.33 -23.13
C THR A 1 1.17 -19.58 -23.72
N ALA A 2 0.89 -18.40 -23.18
CA ALA A 2 -0.24 -17.58 -23.58
C ALA A 2 0.14 -16.10 -23.35
N PHE A 3 1.16 -15.65 -24.06
CA PHE A 3 1.45 -14.23 -24.17
C PHE A 3 1.54 -13.93 -25.67
N VAL A 4 0.58 -13.13 -26.12
CA VAL A 4 0.58 -12.48 -27.44
C VAL A 4 1.36 -11.19 -27.23
N GLU A 5 2.63 -11.20 -27.59
CA GLU A 5 3.45 -10.00 -27.72
C GLU A 5 3.27 -9.48 -29.15
N GLY A 6 2.80 -8.24 -29.29
CA GLY A 6 2.82 -7.51 -30.56
C GLY A 6 1.64 -6.57 -30.77
N ALA A 7 1.95 -5.27 -30.85
CA ALA A 7 1.13 -4.15 -31.36
C ALA A 7 -0.05 -3.64 -30.52
N GLN A 8 -0.74 -4.46 -29.73
CA GLN A 8 -1.97 -4.00 -29.06
C GLN A 8 -1.75 -2.98 -27.94
N GLU A 9 -0.62 -3.01 -27.26
CA GLU A 9 -0.30 -2.02 -26.22
C GLU A 9 0.03 -0.66 -26.84
N ASP A 10 0.74 -0.66 -27.97
CA ASP A 10 1.09 0.56 -28.71
C ASP A 10 -0.16 1.19 -29.34
N ASP A 11 -1.04 0.39 -29.94
CA ASP A 11 -2.33 0.84 -30.50
C ASP A 11 -3.22 1.49 -29.42
N LEU A 12 -3.24 0.92 -28.21
CA LEU A 12 -4.00 1.48 -27.08
C LEU A 12 -3.43 2.80 -26.58
N LEU A 13 -2.12 3.00 -26.67
CA LEU A 13 -1.46 4.26 -26.29
C LEU A 13 -1.72 5.34 -27.33
N GLU A 14 -1.69 4.99 -28.62
CA GLU A 14 -2.02 5.90 -29.71
C GLU A 14 -3.49 6.36 -29.63
N GLU A 15 -4.44 5.43 -29.44
CA GLU A 15 -5.85 5.76 -29.24
C GLU A 15 -6.09 6.68 -28.02
N GLN A 16 -5.34 6.50 -26.93
CA GLN A 16 -5.45 7.36 -25.75
C GLN A 16 -4.95 8.78 -26.03
N GLN A 17 -3.83 8.91 -26.76
CA GLN A 17 -3.26 10.22 -27.13
C GLN A 17 -4.17 10.98 -28.08
N GLU A 18 -4.74 10.32 -29.09
CA GLU A 18 -5.68 10.95 -30.03
C GLU A 18 -6.93 11.48 -29.31
N ARG A 19 -7.49 10.68 -28.39
CA ARG A 19 -8.64 11.10 -27.56
C ARG A 19 -8.32 12.29 -26.65
N GLU A 20 -7.08 12.43 -26.19
CA GLU A 20 -6.64 13.57 -25.39
C GLU A 20 -6.47 14.83 -26.25
N CYS A 21 -5.88 14.70 -27.44
CA CYS A 21 -5.75 15.78 -28.41
C CYS A 21 -7.13 16.32 -28.84
N GLU A 22 -8.10 15.44 -29.13
CA GLU A 22 -9.46 15.85 -29.49
C GLU A 22 -10.20 16.57 -28.34
N LYS A 23 -10.00 16.14 -27.09
CA LYS A 23 -10.58 16.78 -25.91
C LYS A 23 -9.95 18.14 -25.62
N GLN A 24 -8.67 18.31 -25.92
CA GLN A 24 -7.97 19.59 -25.80
C GLN A 24 -8.45 20.55 -26.89
N ALA A 25 -8.55 20.11 -28.15
CA ALA A 25 -9.07 20.91 -29.25
C ALA A 25 -10.52 21.39 -29.02
N LYS A 26 -11.40 20.54 -28.46
CA LYS A 26 -12.78 20.93 -28.12
C LYS A 26 -12.90 21.92 -26.94
N LYS A 27 -11.83 22.12 -26.16
CA LYS A 27 -11.80 23.08 -25.03
C LYS A 27 -11.35 24.49 -25.44
N GLU A 28 -10.95 24.68 -26.69
CA GLU A 28 -10.41 25.97 -27.17
C GLU A 28 -11.49 26.98 -27.60
N GLU A 29 -12.77 26.59 -27.59
CA GLU A 29 -13.87 27.56 -27.67
C GLU A 29 -13.83 28.44 -26.41
N PRO A 30 -13.66 29.77 -26.52
CA PRO A 30 -13.63 30.63 -25.36
C PRO A 30 -15.03 30.68 -24.73
N ALA A 31 -15.25 29.84 -23.73
CA ALA A 31 -16.38 29.98 -22.83
C ALA A 31 -16.19 31.32 -22.09
N GLU A 32 -16.92 32.36 -22.49
CA GLU A 32 -17.03 33.58 -21.69
C GLU A 32 -17.67 33.20 -20.35
N LEU A 33 -16.85 32.94 -19.33
CA LEU A 33 -17.35 32.71 -17.98
C LEU A 33 -18.05 33.98 -17.52
N VAL A 34 -19.38 33.92 -17.45
CA VAL A 34 -20.20 34.98 -16.88
C VAL A 34 -19.79 35.16 -15.41
N GLY A 35 -19.30 36.36 -15.07
CA GLY A 35 -18.86 36.65 -13.71
C GLY A 35 -20.00 36.57 -12.67
N TRP A 36 -19.64 36.80 -11.41
CA TRP A 36 -20.51 36.76 -10.22
C TRP A 36 -21.70 37.76 -10.22
N GLY A 37 -22.05 38.37 -11.36
CA GLY A 37 -23.16 39.33 -11.51
C GLY A 37 -24.25 38.89 -12.49
N HIS A 38 -24.18 37.71 -13.10
CA HIS A 38 -25.12 37.27 -14.15
C HIS A 38 -26.35 36.49 -13.64
N TRP A 39 -26.35 36.09 -12.37
CA TRP A 39 -27.45 35.45 -11.62
C TRP A 39 -28.62 36.37 -11.22
N THR A 40 -28.67 37.62 -11.68
CA THR A 40 -29.74 38.54 -11.31
C THR A 40 -31.03 38.19 -12.06
N GLY A 41 -32.16 38.05 -11.36
CA GLY A 41 -33.42 37.54 -11.90
C GLY A 41 -34.06 38.39 -13.02
N GLU A 42 -34.95 37.74 -13.77
CA GLU A 42 -35.68 38.29 -14.92
C GLU A 42 -36.46 39.56 -14.52
N GLY A 43 -35.93 40.73 -14.90
CA GLY A 43 -36.49 42.06 -14.57
C GLY A 43 -35.48 43.07 -14.02
N ALA A 44 -34.25 42.67 -13.67
CA ALA A 44 -33.20 43.62 -13.30
C ALA A 44 -32.58 44.29 -14.54
N PRO A 45 -32.31 45.61 -14.54
CA PRO A 45 -31.70 46.28 -15.68
C PRO A 45 -30.30 45.73 -15.93
N ALA A 46 -30.02 45.31 -17.17
CA ALA A 46 -28.71 44.80 -17.57
C ALA A 46 -27.63 45.84 -17.24
N ARG A 47 -26.75 45.53 -16.28
CA ARG A 47 -25.58 46.37 -16.00
C ARG A 47 -24.70 46.34 -17.24
N ARG A 48 -24.49 47.51 -17.86
CA ARG A 48 -23.55 47.66 -18.99
C ARG A 48 -22.22 47.04 -18.57
N SER A 49 -21.79 45.98 -19.25
CA SER A 49 -20.47 45.43 -19.03
C SER A 49 -19.48 46.55 -19.33
N LYS A 50 -18.73 46.97 -18.32
CA LYS A 50 -17.47 47.66 -18.62
C LYS A 50 -16.69 46.62 -19.39
N ARG A 51 -16.49 46.84 -20.70
CA ARG A 51 -15.59 46.02 -21.52
C ARG A 51 -14.35 45.81 -20.66
N ALA A 52 -14.18 44.61 -20.13
CA ALA A 52 -12.93 44.27 -19.48
C ALA A 52 -11.86 44.57 -20.53
N PRO A 53 -10.72 45.18 -20.17
CA PRO A 53 -9.62 45.26 -21.12
C PRO A 53 -9.46 43.83 -21.63
N GLN A 54 -9.60 43.66 -22.94
CA GLN A 54 -9.41 42.40 -23.63
C GLN A 54 -8.10 41.90 -23.09
N ARG A 55 -8.17 40.96 -22.14
CA ARG A 55 -6.98 40.41 -21.53
C ARG A 55 -6.48 39.56 -22.68
N GLU A 56 -5.53 40.12 -23.41
CA GLU A 56 -4.53 39.41 -24.20
C GLU A 56 -3.80 38.46 -23.25
N LEU A 57 -4.53 37.49 -22.72
CA LEU A 57 -4.07 36.32 -21.99
C LEU A 57 -4.28 35.08 -22.84
N ALA A 58 -4.71 35.25 -24.09
CA ALA A 58 -4.46 34.26 -25.09
C ALA A 58 -3.04 34.48 -25.64
N THR A 59 -2.34 33.37 -25.82
CA THR A 59 -1.28 33.16 -26.82
C THR A 59 0.19 33.43 -26.50
N GLN A 60 0.63 33.69 -25.25
CA GLN A 60 2.07 33.56 -24.93
C GLN A 60 2.45 32.34 -24.08
N GLU A 61 1.50 31.71 -23.38
CA GLU A 61 1.81 30.49 -22.59
C GLU A 61 1.37 29.19 -23.27
N ALA A 62 0.43 29.26 -24.23
CA ALA A 62 0.03 28.12 -25.06
C ALA A 62 1.10 27.69 -26.10
N GLY A 63 2.17 28.47 -26.23
CA GLY A 63 3.30 28.22 -27.14
C GLY A 63 4.54 27.62 -26.49
N ARG A 64 4.52 27.25 -25.20
CA ARG A 64 5.55 26.33 -24.68
C ARG A 64 5.18 24.92 -25.11
N SER A 65 5.41 24.67 -26.39
CA SER A 65 5.33 23.37 -27.04
C SER A 65 5.77 22.28 -26.06
N ALA A 66 4.86 21.39 -25.69
CA ALA A 66 5.22 20.16 -24.99
C ALA A 66 6.30 19.38 -25.77
N ALA A 67 6.39 19.59 -27.09
CA ALA A 67 7.44 19.08 -27.97
C ALA A 67 8.87 19.60 -27.69
N SER A 68 9.06 20.68 -26.92
CA SER A 68 10.40 21.21 -26.58
C SER A 68 10.95 20.68 -25.24
N ARG A 69 10.16 19.98 -24.43
CA ARG A 69 10.72 19.28 -23.26
C ARG A 69 11.31 17.96 -23.72
N ARG A 70 12.50 18.02 -24.34
CA ARG A 70 13.34 16.85 -24.64
C ARG A 70 13.97 16.23 -23.38
N GLY A 71 13.24 16.26 -22.27
CA GLY A 71 13.65 15.69 -20.98
C GLY A 71 12.62 14.67 -20.54
N PRO A 72 12.99 13.69 -19.71
CA PRO A 72 12.03 12.74 -19.16
C PRO A 72 10.95 13.51 -18.39
N LEU A 73 9.69 13.04 -18.48
CA LEU A 73 8.56 13.65 -17.78
C LEU A 73 8.77 13.71 -16.25
N VAL A 74 9.63 12.83 -15.71
CA VAL A 74 10.05 12.77 -14.32
C VAL A 74 11.57 12.60 -14.24
N GLU A 75 12.26 13.57 -13.66
CA GLU A 75 13.66 13.45 -13.27
C GLU A 75 13.73 13.11 -11.77
N ALA A 76 14.14 11.89 -11.45
CA ALA A 76 14.32 11.45 -10.07
C ALA A 76 15.78 11.61 -9.64
N ASN A 77 16.00 12.15 -8.44
CA ASN A 77 17.32 12.11 -7.82
C ASN A 77 17.59 10.69 -7.27
N ASN A 78 18.70 10.07 -7.68
CA ASN A 78 19.12 8.73 -7.25
C ASN A 78 20.05 8.76 -6.04
N ASP A 79 20.40 9.94 -5.51
CA ASP A 79 21.30 10.07 -4.38
C ASP A 79 20.65 9.53 -3.09
N PRO A 80 21.24 8.51 -2.44
CA PRO A 80 20.75 8.04 -1.16
C PRO A 80 21.05 9.10 -0.09
N GLY A 81 20.00 9.70 0.48
CA GLY A 81 20.18 10.69 1.54
C GLY A 81 20.98 10.12 2.72
N GLU A 82 22.11 10.75 3.07
CA GLU A 82 23.01 10.29 4.15
C GLU A 82 22.29 10.11 5.50
N LYS A 83 21.26 10.92 5.77
CA LYS A 83 20.46 10.84 7.00
C LYS A 83 19.57 9.59 7.04
N ALA A 84 19.07 9.14 5.89
CA ALA A 84 18.22 7.95 5.78
C ALA A 84 19.03 6.66 5.90
N SER A 85 20.31 6.69 5.53
CA SER A 85 21.23 5.54 5.61
C SER A 85 21.24 4.84 6.97
N LYS A 86 21.03 5.60 8.05
CA LYS A 86 21.03 5.15 9.45
C LYS A 86 19.92 4.14 9.78
N TYR A 87 18.81 4.19 9.05
CA TYR A 87 17.65 3.34 9.28
C TYR A 87 17.65 2.07 8.42
N PHE A 88 18.60 1.95 7.50
CA PHE A 88 18.78 0.75 6.69
C PHE A 88 19.66 -0.28 7.39
N VAL A 89 19.42 -1.54 7.08
CA VAL A 89 20.16 -2.66 7.65
C VAL A 89 21.43 -2.89 6.82
N ALA A 90 22.60 -2.73 7.44
CA ALA A 90 23.89 -2.88 6.75
C ALA A 90 24.24 -4.34 6.40
N ARG A 91 23.80 -5.31 7.20
CA ARG A 91 24.05 -6.75 6.99
C ARG A 91 22.82 -7.57 7.37
N LEU A 92 22.58 -8.64 6.62
CA LEU A 92 21.47 -9.54 6.88
C LEU A 92 21.59 -10.19 8.27
N PRO A 93 20.50 -10.23 9.07
CA PRO A 93 20.52 -10.92 10.37
C PRO A 93 20.80 -12.43 10.23
N ASN A 94 21.37 -13.02 11.29
CA ASN A 94 21.64 -14.47 11.33
C ASN A 94 20.34 -15.29 11.18
N GLY A 95 20.42 -16.41 10.49
CA GLY A 95 19.31 -17.33 10.24
C GLY A 95 18.45 -17.00 9.01
N MET A 96 18.77 -15.93 8.27
CA MET A 96 18.15 -15.61 6.98
C MET A 96 19.17 -15.75 5.86
N THR A 97 18.73 -16.27 4.71
CA THR A 97 19.61 -16.52 3.56
C THR A 97 19.54 -15.40 2.53
N SER A 98 18.40 -14.70 2.43
CA SER A 98 18.14 -13.68 1.40
C SER A 98 17.57 -12.38 1.98
N ALA A 99 17.92 -11.26 1.37
CA ALA A 99 17.35 -9.94 1.69
C ALA A 99 15.82 -9.91 1.47
N GLN A 100 15.32 -10.62 0.46
CA GLN A 100 13.89 -10.71 0.18
C GLN A 100 13.14 -11.42 1.32
N GLN A 101 13.74 -12.45 1.93
CA GLN A 101 13.17 -13.16 3.07
C GLN A 101 13.04 -12.22 4.29
N TYR A 102 14.07 -11.42 4.55
CA TYR A 102 14.05 -10.43 5.63
C TYR A 102 12.96 -9.38 5.42
N GLN A 103 12.87 -8.83 4.21
CA GLN A 103 11.83 -7.85 3.87
C GLN A 103 10.42 -8.45 4.00
N ALA A 104 10.22 -9.69 3.53
CA ALA A 104 8.94 -10.37 3.66
C ALA A 104 8.54 -10.59 5.14
N HIS A 105 9.50 -10.93 6.00
CA HIS A 105 9.26 -11.07 7.44
C HIS A 105 8.92 -9.73 8.11
N MET A 106 9.59 -8.63 7.74
CA MET A 106 9.37 -7.31 8.32
C MET A 106 8.18 -6.54 7.71
N LYS A 107 7.62 -7.01 6.59
CA LYS A 107 6.55 -6.34 5.85
C LYS A 107 5.29 -6.07 6.69
N MET A 108 4.99 -6.92 7.67
CA MET A 108 3.74 -6.84 8.44
C MET A 108 3.95 -6.14 9.81
N PRO A 109 3.31 -4.99 10.07
CA PRO A 109 3.46 -4.27 11.34
C PRO A 109 2.90 -5.09 12.51
N LEU A 110 3.51 -4.96 13.70
CA LEU A 110 3.10 -5.69 14.91
C LEU A 110 2.11 -4.93 15.80
N GLY A 111 1.89 -3.64 15.56
CA GLY A 111 1.08 -2.78 16.43
C GLY A 111 -0.40 -3.16 16.45
N ALA A 112 -1.05 -2.90 17.59
CA ALA A 112 -2.49 -3.12 17.78
C ALA A 112 -3.34 -2.19 16.89
N ASP A 113 -2.80 -1.04 16.49
CA ASP A 113 -3.50 -0.09 15.59
C ASP A 113 -3.63 -0.64 14.16
N TRP A 114 -2.73 -1.55 13.76
CA TRP A 114 -2.64 -2.10 12.40
C TRP A 114 -3.23 -3.51 12.27
N THR A 115 -3.48 -4.19 13.40
CA THR A 115 -3.92 -5.58 13.45
C THR A 115 -5.02 -5.77 14.49
N GLY A 116 -5.99 -6.66 14.24
CA GLY A 116 -7.04 -6.94 15.22
C GLY A 116 -6.49 -7.46 16.54
N LEU A 117 -7.18 -7.20 17.65
CA LEU A 117 -6.71 -7.54 19.00
C LEU A 117 -6.28 -9.01 19.14
N GLN A 118 -7.05 -9.95 18.60
CA GLN A 118 -6.73 -11.37 18.69
C GLN A 118 -5.43 -11.72 17.94
N THR A 119 -5.20 -11.16 16.75
CA THR A 119 -4.00 -11.44 15.97
C THR A 119 -2.78 -10.75 16.58
N HIS A 120 -2.94 -9.54 17.12
CA HIS A 120 -1.91 -8.84 17.88
C HIS A 120 -1.46 -9.68 19.09
N LEU A 121 -2.40 -10.11 19.95
CA LEU A 121 -2.10 -10.93 21.13
C LEU A 121 -1.41 -12.25 20.77
N GLN A 122 -1.79 -12.87 19.64
CA GLN A 122 -1.12 -14.08 19.15
C GLN A 122 0.31 -13.82 18.65
N ARG A 123 0.56 -12.69 17.99
CA ARG A 123 1.88 -12.34 17.43
C ARG A 123 2.87 -11.84 18.46
N VAL A 124 2.40 -11.16 19.51
CA VAL A 124 3.24 -10.66 20.61
C VAL A 124 3.51 -11.74 21.67
N LYS A 125 2.79 -12.87 21.64
CA LYS A 125 2.99 -13.97 22.58
C LYS A 125 4.43 -14.50 22.52
N PRO A 126 5.17 -14.53 23.66
CA PRO A 126 6.53 -15.04 23.68
C PRO A 126 6.57 -16.54 23.41
N LYS A 127 7.70 -17.02 22.89
CA LYS A 127 7.94 -18.44 22.62
C LYS A 127 7.88 -19.29 23.89
N THR A 128 8.41 -18.78 25.00
CA THR A 128 8.41 -19.44 26.30
C THR A 128 7.60 -18.62 27.28
N PHE A 129 6.70 -19.29 28.02
CA PHE A 129 5.88 -18.68 29.05
C PHE A 129 5.98 -19.51 30.32
N VAL A 130 6.54 -18.93 31.39
CA VAL A 130 6.72 -19.57 32.69
C VAL A 130 5.91 -18.79 33.71
N LYS A 131 5.14 -19.50 34.55
CA LYS A 131 4.40 -18.87 35.64
C LYS A 131 5.39 -18.41 36.72
N VAL A 132 5.24 -17.15 37.15
CA VAL A 132 6.07 -16.58 38.23
C VAL A 132 5.92 -17.42 39.50
N GLY A 133 7.03 -17.70 40.18
CA GLY A 133 7.07 -18.47 41.43
C GLY A 133 6.95 -19.98 41.28
N ASN A 134 6.90 -20.52 40.05
CA ASN A 134 6.84 -21.96 39.84
C ASN A 134 8.23 -22.56 39.62
N ILE A 135 8.53 -23.66 40.31
CA ILE A 135 9.73 -24.46 40.04
C ILE A 135 9.49 -25.23 38.73
N VAL A 136 10.39 -25.06 37.75
CA VAL A 136 10.32 -25.79 36.47
C VAL A 136 11.10 -27.10 36.64
N PRO A 137 10.42 -28.27 36.75
CA PRO A 137 11.12 -29.55 36.82
C PRO A 137 11.80 -29.85 35.48
N PRO A 138 12.88 -30.64 35.47
CA PRO A 138 13.49 -31.12 34.24
C PRO A 138 12.47 -31.92 33.41
N LEU A 139 12.63 -31.89 32.09
CA LEU A 139 11.80 -32.69 31.20
C LEU A 139 12.07 -34.18 31.46
N GLN A 140 11.02 -34.92 31.83
CA GLN A 140 11.09 -36.36 32.04
C GLN A 140 10.21 -37.07 31.03
N PHE A 141 10.71 -38.18 30.46
CA PHE A 141 9.87 -39.04 29.64
C PHE A 141 8.87 -39.79 30.51
N VAL A 142 7.63 -39.88 30.04
CA VAL A 142 6.50 -40.57 30.72
C VAL A 142 6.84 -42.00 31.14
N LYS A 143 7.75 -42.68 30.44
CA LYS A 143 8.20 -44.04 30.76
C LYS A 143 8.99 -44.14 32.06
N HIS A 144 9.68 -43.06 32.47
CA HIS A 144 10.52 -43.01 33.66
C HIS A 144 9.81 -42.37 34.86
N LEU A 145 8.55 -41.95 34.69
CA LEU A 145 7.74 -41.47 35.81
C LEU A 145 7.24 -42.66 36.65
N PRO A 146 7.06 -42.45 37.96
CA PRO A 146 6.30 -43.37 38.80
C PRO A 146 4.93 -43.67 38.16
N PRO A 147 4.40 -44.91 38.30
CA PRO A 147 3.15 -45.32 37.65
C PRO A 147 1.97 -44.40 37.99
N GLU A 148 1.89 -43.89 39.22
CA GLU A 148 0.86 -42.95 39.68
C GLU A 148 0.90 -41.61 38.91
N GLN A 149 2.11 -41.05 38.74
CA GLN A 149 2.32 -39.79 38.02
C GLN A 149 2.14 -39.97 36.50
N ARG A 150 2.47 -41.16 36.00
CA ARG A 150 2.26 -41.53 34.60
C ARG A 150 0.77 -41.62 34.28
N ASP A 151 -0.03 -42.28 35.10
CA ASP A 151 -1.46 -42.45 34.85
C ASP A 151 -2.21 -41.12 34.96
N THR A 152 -1.84 -40.27 35.91
CA THR A 152 -2.37 -38.90 36.01
C THR A 152 -1.99 -38.07 34.78
N ALA A 153 -0.73 -38.11 34.34
CA ALA A 153 -0.30 -37.44 33.11
C ALA A 153 -1.09 -37.94 31.88
N LEU A 154 -1.26 -39.25 31.71
CA LEU A 154 -2.04 -39.83 30.61
C LEU A 154 -3.52 -39.43 30.66
N LYS A 155 -4.12 -39.37 31.85
CA LYS A 155 -5.50 -38.89 32.06
C LYS A 155 -5.65 -37.40 31.73
N THR A 156 -4.70 -36.56 32.14
CA THR A 156 -4.71 -35.12 31.78
C THR A 156 -4.56 -34.92 30.27
N TRP A 157 -3.73 -35.73 29.61
CA TRP A 157 -3.55 -35.70 28.16
C TRP A 157 -4.80 -36.17 27.40
N SER A 158 -5.47 -37.23 27.88
CA SER A 158 -6.70 -37.73 27.25
C SER A 158 -7.90 -36.81 27.49
N ALA A 159 -7.95 -36.13 28.64
CA ALA A 159 -8.96 -35.12 28.97
C ALA A 159 -8.75 -33.80 28.21
N ALA A 160 -7.51 -33.47 27.85
CA ALA A 160 -7.22 -32.32 27.00
C ALA A 160 -7.95 -32.48 25.67
N ARG A 161 -8.93 -31.61 25.43
CA ARG A 161 -9.78 -31.61 24.24
C ARG A 161 -8.89 -31.53 23.00
N GLN A 162 -8.77 -32.65 22.28
CA GLN A 162 -7.95 -32.71 21.07
C GLN A 162 -8.43 -31.60 20.12
N PRO A 163 -7.52 -30.80 19.53
CA PRO A 163 -7.94 -29.82 18.54
C PRO A 163 -8.70 -30.57 17.46
N LYS A 164 -9.92 -30.12 17.14
CA LYS A 164 -10.71 -30.73 16.06
C LYS A 164 -9.84 -30.68 14.81
N ARG A 165 -9.27 -31.81 14.41
CA ARG A 165 -8.60 -31.96 13.12
C ARG A 165 -9.66 -31.65 12.06
N LEU A 166 -9.63 -30.43 11.51
CA LEU A 166 -10.37 -30.13 10.31
C LEU A 166 -9.80 -31.06 9.25
N LYS A 167 -10.54 -32.14 8.93
CA LYS A 167 -10.21 -32.98 7.78
C LYS A 167 -10.30 -32.04 6.58
N ALA A 168 -9.16 -31.71 5.98
CA ALA A 168 -9.17 -31.00 4.71
C ALA A 168 -10.04 -31.82 3.75
N ARG A 169 -11.11 -31.20 3.23
CA ARG A 169 -11.81 -31.75 2.08
C ARG A 169 -10.87 -31.56 0.90
N ILE A 170 -10.31 -32.66 0.42
CA ILE A 170 -9.71 -32.77 -0.91
C ILE A 170 -10.87 -32.81 -1.91
#